data_AF-A0A6G1RB94-F1
#
_entry.id   AF-A0A6G1RB94-F1
#
_cell.length_a   1.000
_cell.length_b   1.000
_cell.length_c   1.000
_cell.angle_alpha   90.00
_cell.angle_beta   90.00
_cell.angle_gamma   90.00
#
_symmetry.space_group_name_H-M   'P 1'
#
loop_
_entity.id
_entity.type
_entity.pdbx_description
1 polymer ?
#
loop_
_entity_poly.entity_id
_entity_poly.type
_entity_poly.pdbx_seq_one_letter_code
_entity_poly.pdbx_strand_id
1 'polypeptide(L)'
;AGLEAVQLDGEVFVALLRRAAPGAHRHLRRLRVEPALFLTEWFMCIFARSLPWAGVLRVWDMFFCEGVRTLFRVGVALLRQALGTPEKLRSCPGLYETLERLRSVPPPGCPRTAWSDR
;
A
#
# COMPACT_ATOMS: atom_id res chain seq x y z
N ALA A 1 22.25 -7.29 8.54
CA ALA A 1 22.31 -7.70 7.13
C ALA A 1 20.94 -7.69 6.44
N GLY A 2 19.97 -8.57 6.77
CA GLY A 2 18.67 -8.59 6.07
C GLY A 2 17.68 -7.48 6.46
N LEU A 3 17.65 -7.08 7.73
CA LEU A 3 16.72 -6.06 8.25
C LEU A 3 17.12 -4.63 7.84
N GLU A 4 18.41 -4.40 7.59
CA GLU A 4 18.94 -3.10 7.16
C GLU A 4 18.48 -2.74 5.74
N ALA A 5 18.37 -3.73 4.84
CA ALA A 5 17.83 -3.52 3.50
C ALA A 5 16.36 -3.08 3.56
N VAL A 6 15.56 -3.73 4.42
CA VAL A 6 14.14 -3.38 4.64
C VAL A 6 14.00 -1.99 5.28
N GLN A 7 14.89 -1.63 6.21
CA GLN A 7 14.92 -0.30 6.82
C GLN A 7 15.28 0.79 5.81
N LEU A 8 16.31 0.56 4.98
CA LEU A 8 16.73 1.47 3.92
C LEU A 8 15.62 1.67 2.88
N ASP A 9 14.98 0.58 2.46
CA ASP A 9 13.82 0.62 1.55
C ASP A 9 12.65 1.37 2.18
N GLY A 10 12.45 1.22 3.49
CA GLY A 10 11.47 1.98 4.26
C GLY A 10 11.71 3.49 4.21
N GLU A 11 12.96 3.92 4.35
CA GLU A 11 13.34 5.34 4.26
C GLU A 11 13.15 5.90 2.86
N VAL A 12 13.59 5.17 1.82
CA VAL A 12 13.39 5.54 0.42
C VAL A 12 11.90 5.66 0.12
N PHE A 13 11.11 4.71 0.57
CA PHE A 13 9.66 4.72 0.38
C PHE A 13 9.00 5.89 1.09
N VAL A 14 9.42 6.22 2.31
CA VAL A 14 8.95 7.41 3.04
C VAL A 14 9.28 8.69 2.30
N ALA A 15 10.49 8.81 1.74
CA ALA A 15 10.88 9.97 0.95
C ALA A 15 10.00 10.12 -0.31
N LEU A 16 9.75 9.01 -1.01
CA LEU A 16 8.84 8.97 -2.16
C LEU A 16 7.41 9.37 -1.76
N LEU A 17 6.91 8.83 -0.64
CA LEU A 17 5.58 9.12 -0.14
C LEU A 17 5.43 10.59 0.26
N ARG A 18 6.43 11.17 0.93
CA ARG A 18 6.45 12.58 1.30
C ARG A 18 6.31 13.48 0.08
N ARG A 19 6.94 13.09 -1.04
CA ARG A 19 6.90 13.85 -2.30
C ARG A 19 5.59 13.62 -3.08
N ALA A 20 5.08 12.40 -3.11
CA ALA A 20 3.92 12.03 -3.91
C ALA A 20 2.56 12.28 -3.21
N ALA A 21 2.52 12.17 -1.88
CA ALA A 21 1.31 12.26 -1.06
C ALA A 21 1.62 12.79 0.36
N PRO A 22 1.90 14.10 0.51
CA PRO A 22 2.29 14.68 1.79
C PRO A 22 1.21 14.58 2.88
N GLY A 23 -0.07 14.55 2.49
CA GLY A 23 -1.20 14.36 3.41
C GLY A 23 -1.19 12.97 4.05
N ALA A 24 -1.03 11.93 3.25
CA ALA A 24 -0.90 10.55 3.73
C ALA A 24 0.35 10.38 4.61
N HIS A 25 1.49 10.97 4.22
CA HIS A 25 2.71 10.93 5.03
C HIS A 25 2.50 11.56 6.43
N ARG A 26 1.85 12.72 6.52
CA ARG A 26 1.53 13.36 7.81
C ARG A 26 0.61 12.50 8.67
N HIS A 27 -0.40 11.88 8.06
CA HIS A 27 -1.35 11.00 8.77
C HIS A 27 -0.65 9.78 9.36
N LEU A 28 0.15 9.07 8.55
CA LEU A 28 0.91 7.90 9.01
C LEU A 28 1.90 8.28 10.12
N ARG A 29 2.58 9.43 10.00
CA ARG A 29 3.48 9.93 11.03
C ARG A 29 2.75 10.26 12.34
N ARG A 30 1.57 10.89 12.25
CA ARG A 30 0.74 11.21 13.43
C ARG A 30 0.30 9.95 14.18
N LEU A 31 -0.02 8.90 13.44
CA LEU A 31 -0.43 7.61 13.99
C LEU A 31 0.75 6.71 14.39
N ARG A 32 2.00 7.17 14.21
CA ARG A 32 3.23 6.38 14.42
C ARG A 32 3.21 5.03 13.67
N VAL A 33 2.65 5.03 12.46
CA VAL A 33 2.68 3.85 11.59
C VAL A 33 4.08 3.75 10.98
N GLU A 34 4.83 2.73 11.41
CA GLU A 34 6.13 2.43 10.84
C GLU A 34 5.98 1.79 9.45
N PRO A 35 6.70 2.30 8.43
CA PRO A 35 6.65 1.75 7.07
C PRO A 35 6.96 0.26 7.01
N ALA A 36 7.87 -0.21 7.87
CA ALA A 36 8.26 -1.62 7.95
C ALA A 36 7.07 -2.58 8.19
N LEU A 37 6.00 -2.12 8.87
CA LEU A 37 4.83 -2.94 9.21
C LEU A 37 4.04 -3.38 7.97
N PHE A 38 3.98 -2.56 6.93
CA PHE A 38 3.26 -2.89 5.69
C PHE A 38 4.19 -3.15 4.51
N LEU A 39 5.36 -2.51 4.45
CA LEU A 39 6.33 -2.70 3.36
C LEU A 39 6.91 -4.11 3.35
N THR A 40 7.17 -4.69 4.51
CA THR A 40 7.69 -6.06 4.59
C THR A 40 6.72 -7.06 3.95
N GLU A 41 5.41 -6.95 4.25
CA GLU A 41 4.40 -7.81 3.64
C GLU A 41 4.29 -7.55 2.13
N TRP A 42 4.26 -6.29 1.71
CA TRP A 42 4.14 -5.93 0.29
C TRP A 42 5.31 -6.41 -0.55
N PHE A 43 6.55 -6.29 -0.05
CA PHE A 43 7.75 -6.62 -0.81
C PHE A 43 8.03 -8.11 -0.78
N MET A 44 7.89 -8.76 0.39
CA MET A 44 8.11 -10.21 0.51
C MET A 44 7.07 -11.02 -0.26
N CYS A 45 5.82 -10.55 -0.29
CA CYS A 45 4.74 -11.22 -1.02
C CYS A 45 4.43 -10.60 -2.38
N ILE A 46 5.20 -9.61 -2.85
CA ILE A 46 4.99 -8.92 -4.13
C ILE A 46 3.50 -8.55 -4.31
N PHE A 47 2.93 -7.93 -3.27
CA PHE A 47 1.51 -7.52 -3.18
C PHE A 47 0.45 -8.64 -3.31
N ALA A 48 0.84 -9.92 -3.31
CA ALA A 48 -0.08 -11.05 -3.47
C ALA A 48 -1.17 -11.13 -2.39
N ARG A 49 -0.90 -10.58 -1.19
CA ARG A 49 -1.86 -10.53 -0.08
C ARG A 49 -2.75 -9.29 -0.08
N SER A 50 -2.38 -8.25 -0.84
CA SER A 50 -3.03 -6.94 -0.76
C SER A 50 -3.87 -6.59 -1.99
N LEU A 51 -3.59 -7.20 -3.14
CA LEU A 51 -4.29 -6.97 -4.39
C LEU A 51 -5.16 -8.19 -4.78
N PRO A 52 -6.26 -7.98 -5.53
CA PRO A 52 -6.96 -9.09 -6.18
C PRO A 52 -6.05 -9.76 -7.21
N TRP A 53 -6.29 -11.04 -7.51
CA TRP A 53 -5.44 -11.86 -8.39
C TRP A 53 -5.06 -11.20 -9.72
N ALA A 54 -6.02 -10.55 -10.39
CA ALA A 54 -5.77 -9.83 -11.64
C ALA A 54 -4.78 -8.65 -11.47
N GLY A 55 -4.79 -7.99 -10.30
CA GLY A 55 -3.82 -6.94 -9.96
C GLY A 55 -2.44 -7.54 -9.64
N VAL A 56 -2.40 -8.66 -8.93
CA VAL A 56 -1.16 -9.38 -8.59
C VAL A 56 -0.40 -9.77 -9.85
N LEU A 57 -1.08 -10.38 -10.82
CA LEU A 57 -0.46 -10.79 -12.09
C LEU A 57 0.19 -9.61 -12.84
N ARG A 58 -0.51 -8.47 -12.93
CA ARG A 58 0.05 -7.26 -13.58
C ARG A 58 1.29 -6.72 -12.86
N VAL A 59 1.28 -6.76 -11.53
CA VAL A 59 2.43 -6.34 -10.73
C VAL A 59 3.60 -7.30 -10.95
N TRP A 60 3.32 -8.60 -11.03
CA TRP A 60 4.34 -9.61 -11.30
C TRP A 60 4.95 -9.46 -12.69
N ASP A 61 4.14 -9.26 -13.71
CA ASP A 61 4.61 -9.02 -15.09
C ASP A 61 5.56 -7.82 -15.13
N MET A 62 5.17 -6.69 -14.55
CA MET A 62 6.02 -5.50 -14.48
C MET A 62 7.24 -5.68 -13.56
N PHE A 63 7.14 -6.50 -12.52
CA PHE A 63 8.26 -6.79 -11.64
C PHE A 63 9.31 -7.64 -12.35
N PHE A 64 8.92 -8.64 -13.13
CA PHE A 64 9.87 -9.45 -13.91
C PHE A 64 10.53 -8.65 -15.05
N CYS A 65 9.84 -7.66 -15.61
CA CYS A 65 10.38 -6.79 -16.67
C CYS A 65 11.25 -5.64 -16.16
N GLU A 66 10.83 -4.92 -15.11
CA GLU A 66 11.49 -3.68 -14.63
C GLU A 66 12.21 -3.83 -13.28
N GLY A 67 11.98 -4.93 -12.57
CA GLY A 67 12.58 -5.23 -11.27
C GLY A 67 11.92 -4.51 -10.08
N VAL A 68 12.69 -4.37 -8.99
CA VAL A 68 12.21 -3.91 -7.67
C VAL A 68 11.60 -2.51 -7.68
N ARG A 69 11.96 -1.67 -8.66
CA ARG A 69 11.42 -0.31 -8.82
C ARG A 69 9.90 -0.31 -8.98
N THR A 70 9.34 -1.37 -9.57
CA THR A 70 7.91 -1.59 -9.70
C THR A 70 7.22 -1.65 -8.34
N LEU A 71 7.84 -2.29 -7.34
CA LEU A 71 7.25 -2.44 -6.00
C LEU A 71 7.04 -1.10 -5.31
N PHE A 72 8.03 -0.21 -5.40
CA PHE A 72 7.93 1.14 -4.85
C PHE A 72 6.84 1.96 -5.55
N ARG A 73 6.75 1.90 -6.88
CA ARG A 73 5.71 2.61 -7.65
C ARG A 73 4.32 2.14 -7.28
N VAL A 74 4.11 0.82 -7.21
CA VAL A 74 2.83 0.20 -6.83
C VAL A 74 2.49 0.56 -5.38
N GLY A 75 3.42 0.46 -4.45
CA GLY A 75 3.18 0.82 -3.04
C GLY A 75 2.78 2.28 -2.85
N VAL A 76 3.42 3.22 -3.56
CA VAL A 76 3.01 4.64 -3.54
C VAL A 76 1.63 4.84 -4.15
N ALA A 77 1.32 4.14 -5.25
CA ALA A 77 0.00 4.20 -5.89
C ALA A 77 -1.11 3.69 -4.95
N LEU A 78 -0.87 2.57 -4.26
CA LEU A 78 -1.78 2.03 -3.26
C LEU A 78 -2.02 2.98 -2.10
N LEU A 79 -0.96 3.62 -1.58
CA LEU A 79 -1.10 4.62 -0.53
C LEU A 79 -1.90 5.84 -0.98
N ARG A 80 -1.71 6.31 -2.21
CA ARG A 80 -2.51 7.39 -2.78
C ARG A 80 -3.97 6.98 -2.95
N GLN A 81 -4.22 5.74 -3.35
CA GLN A 81 -5.59 5.23 -3.46
C GLN A 81 -6.26 5.11 -2.08
N ALA A 82 -5.55 4.63 -1.06
CA ALA A 82 -6.07 4.39 0.28
C ALA A 82 -6.21 5.67 1.12
N LEU A 83 -5.25 6.60 1.01
CA LEU A 83 -5.09 7.76 1.92
C LEU A 83 -4.92 9.11 1.17
N GLY A 84 -5.08 9.15 -0.15
CA GLY A 84 -4.80 10.35 -0.95
C GLY A 84 -5.83 11.47 -0.82
N THR A 85 -7.05 11.20 -0.33
CA THR A 85 -8.09 12.23 -0.14
C THR A 85 -8.36 12.51 1.34
N PRO A 86 -8.70 13.76 1.70
CA PRO A 86 -8.95 14.13 3.10
C PRO A 86 -10.17 13.42 3.71
N GLU A 87 -11.14 12.98 2.91
CA GLU A 87 -12.23 12.12 3.40
C GLU A 87 -11.71 10.75 3.85
N LYS A 88 -10.84 10.13 3.04
CA LYS A 88 -10.27 8.81 3.35
C LYS A 88 -9.39 8.85 4.59
N LEU A 89 -8.63 9.94 4.78
CA LEU A 89 -7.84 10.16 6.00
C LEU A 89 -8.73 10.26 7.25
N ARG A 90 -9.87 10.95 7.15
CA ARG A 90 -10.84 11.06 8.26
C ARG A 90 -11.53 9.75 8.59
N SER A 91 -11.70 8.88 7.60
CA SER A 91 -12.30 7.54 7.74
C SER A 91 -11.40 6.53 8.47
N CYS A 92 -10.14 6.85 8.76
CA CYS A 92 -9.20 5.96 9.47
C CYS A 92 -8.49 6.71 10.61
N PRO A 93 -9.20 7.02 11.72
CA PRO A 93 -8.60 7.68 12.88
C PRO A 93 -7.55 6.82 13.60
N GLY A 94 -7.60 5.49 13.49
CA GLY A 94 -6.71 4.57 14.20
C GLY A 94 -5.54 4.00 13.37
N LEU A 95 -4.50 3.56 14.07
CA LEU A 95 -3.38 2.81 13.48
C LEU A 95 -3.85 1.49 12.85
N TYR A 96 -4.67 0.72 13.57
CA TYR A 96 -5.17 -0.58 13.10
C TYR A 96 -6.00 -0.44 11.81
N GLU A 97 -6.98 0.45 11.81
CA GLU A 97 -7.83 0.72 10.63
C GLU A 97 -7.01 1.18 9.42
N THR A 98 -6.01 2.03 9.66
CA THR A 98 -5.10 2.49 8.60
C THR A 98 -4.30 1.31 8.04
N LEU A 99 -3.75 0.45 8.89
CA LEU A 99 -3.01 -0.75 8.46
C LEU A 99 -3.90 -1.78 7.77
N GLU A 100 -5.13 -1.97 8.21
CA GLU A 100 -6.09 -2.88 7.59
C GLU A 100 -6.45 -2.40 6.18
N ARG A 101 -6.71 -1.10 6.01
CA ARG A 101 -7.00 -0.51 4.70
C ARG A 101 -5.80 -0.57 3.74
N LEU A 102 -4.58 -0.46 4.24
CA LEU A 102 -3.37 -0.63 3.42
C LEU A 102 -3.15 -2.09 3.03
N ARG A 103 -3.49 -3.03 3.90
CA ARG A 103 -3.33 -4.47 3.65
C ARG A 103 -4.44 -5.06 2.80
N SER A 104 -5.62 -4.45 2.76
CA SER A 104 -6.77 -4.90 1.97
C SER A 104 -7.21 -3.83 0.96
N VAL A 105 -6.74 -3.96 -0.28
CA VAL A 105 -7.19 -3.06 -1.35
C VAL A 105 -8.45 -3.68 -1.96
N PRO A 106 -9.62 -3.02 -1.84
CA PRO A 106 -10.84 -3.57 -2.42
C PRO A 106 -10.68 -3.70 -3.93
N PRO A 107 -11.23 -4.76 -4.55
CA PRO A 107 -11.14 -4.96 -5.98
C PRO A 107 -11.76 -3.77 -6.72
N PRO A 108 -11.16 -3.31 -7.84
CA PRO A 108 -11.72 -2.23 -8.62
C PRO A 108 -13.08 -2.68 -9.19
N GLY A 109 -14.16 -2.13 -8.64
CA GLY A 109 -15.49 -2.23 -9.24
C GLY A 109 -16.31 -3.48 -8.90
N CYS A 110 -16.31 -3.97 -7.67
CA CYS A 110 -17.45 -4.79 -7.22
C CYS A 110 -18.56 -3.84 -6.73
N PRO A 111 -19.64 -3.60 -7.50
CA PRO A 111 -20.83 -2.96 -6.96
C PRO A 111 -21.30 -3.80 -5.77
N ARG A 112 -21.59 -3.10 -4.67
CA ARG A 112 -21.89 -3.60 -3.33
C ARG A 112 -23.18 -4.46 -3.25
N THR A 113 -23.70 -4.92 -4.38
CA THR A 113 -25.03 -5.55 -4.56
C THR A 113 -25.00 -6.88 -5.33
N ALA A 114 -23.85 -7.38 -5.80
CA ALA A 114 -23.82 -8.54 -6.70
C ALA A 114 -23.81 -9.93 -6.04
N TRP A 115 -23.87 -10.03 -4.71
CA TRP A 115 -23.88 -11.32 -3.98
C TRP A 115 -25.03 -11.43 -2.98
N SER A 116 -26.20 -10.88 -3.32
CA SER A 116 -27.45 -11.17 -2.60
C SER A 116 -28.33 -12.22 -3.28
N ASP A 117 -28.06 -12.59 -4.52
CA ASP A 117 -28.89 -13.54 -5.27
C ASP A 117 -28.02 -14.47 -6.14
N ARG A 118 -27.43 -15.49 -5.51
CA ARG A 118 -27.22 -16.81 -6.11
C ARG A 118 -26.87 -17.86 -5.07
#